data_AF-A0A1S8X4Y4-F1
#
_entry.id   AF-A0A1S8X4Y4-F1
#
_cell.length_a   1.000
_cell.length_b   1.000
_cell.length_c   1.000
_cell.angle_alpha   90.00
_cell.angle_beta   90.00
_cell.angle_gamma   90.00
#
_symmetry.space_group_name_H-M   'P 1'
#
loop_
_entity.id
_entity.type
_entity.pdbx_description
1 polymer ?
#
loop_
_entity_poly.entity_id
_entity_poly.type
_entity_poly.pdbx_seq_one_letter_code
_entity_poly.pdbx_strand_id
1 'polypeptide(L)'
;MDEFAMGCGATDGQVSGPVLNPWSCRQTREDKSPVIAGGSSGGSAAAVAAGLCVAALASDTGGSARLPAAYCGVVGFKPTYGLVSRHGLIPLVNALDVPSLVTSCVADAASILSVWLCPSNTLARKLDATCLPLPESQLQRLYWDLQDIACSMSDCQISTGQVRIGIPVEYHAPGLTSETLTVWDRVAGWLADEFSCVVKSIRLPHNPMATTVYSVICAAEVASNMARSVIWNGL
;
A
#
# COMPACT_ATOMS: atom_id res chain seq x y z
N MET A 1 7.18 12.09 -5.68
CA MET A 1 6.00 11.29 -6.05
C MET A 1 5.68 11.55 -7.51
N ASP A 2 4.94 10.67 -8.18
CA ASP A 2 4.33 11.03 -9.47
C ASP A 2 3.37 12.21 -9.26
N GLU A 3 3.29 13.13 -10.22
CA GLU A 3 2.52 14.37 -10.08
C GLU A 3 1.03 14.08 -9.83
N PHE A 4 0.44 14.73 -8.82
CA PHE A 4 -0.93 14.46 -8.34
C PHE A 4 -1.24 12.97 -8.04
N ALA A 5 -0.20 12.15 -7.82
CA ALA A 5 -0.31 10.70 -7.71
C ALA A 5 -0.75 9.96 -8.99
N MET A 6 -0.72 10.62 -10.15
CA MET A 6 -1.05 10.04 -11.46
C MET A 6 0.18 9.40 -12.10
N GLY A 7 0.54 8.22 -11.61
CA GLY A 7 1.65 7.45 -12.17
C GLY A 7 1.96 6.23 -11.30
N CYS A 8 2.81 5.35 -11.85
CA CYS A 8 3.26 4.15 -11.15
C CYS A 8 4.78 4.00 -11.13
N GLY A 9 5.51 4.99 -11.66
CA GLY A 9 6.96 4.93 -11.84
C GLY A 9 7.76 5.82 -10.89
N ALA A 10 7.16 6.89 -10.36
CA ALA A 10 7.84 8.03 -9.78
C ALA A 10 8.92 8.61 -10.71
N THR A 11 8.62 8.66 -12.02
CA THR A 11 9.60 9.03 -13.08
C THR A 11 9.39 10.44 -13.63
N ASP A 12 8.23 11.03 -13.42
CA ASP A 12 7.76 12.22 -14.15
C ASP A 12 7.62 13.48 -13.28
N GLY A 13 8.23 13.49 -12.08
CA GLY A 13 8.18 14.64 -11.20
C GLY A 13 8.78 15.90 -11.86
N GLN A 14 7.94 16.78 -12.41
CA GLN A 14 8.39 17.94 -13.18
C GLN A 14 9.28 18.90 -12.38
N VAL A 15 9.00 19.05 -11.08
CA VAL A 15 9.71 20.00 -10.20
C VAL A 15 10.98 19.41 -9.59
N SER A 16 10.95 18.14 -9.20
CA SER A 16 12.02 17.50 -8.41
C SER A 16 12.77 16.39 -9.15
N GLY A 17 12.38 16.06 -10.38
CA GLY A 17 12.93 14.93 -11.14
C GLY A 17 12.42 13.56 -10.66
N PRO A 18 12.92 12.48 -11.30
CA PRO A 18 12.55 11.11 -10.98
C PRO A 18 13.12 10.67 -9.62
N VAL A 19 12.40 9.80 -8.93
CA VAL A 19 12.89 9.14 -7.71
C VAL A 19 13.69 7.90 -8.11
N LEU A 20 14.94 7.85 -7.66
CA LEU A 20 15.81 6.70 -7.89
C LEU A 20 15.59 5.65 -6.80
N ASN A 21 15.51 4.38 -7.20
CA ASN A 21 15.46 3.29 -6.24
C ASN A 21 16.84 3.14 -5.56
N PRO A 22 16.92 3.09 -4.21
CA PRO A 22 18.19 2.91 -3.49
C PRO A 22 18.97 1.65 -3.90
N TRP A 23 18.28 0.62 -4.40
CA TRP A 23 18.91 -0.62 -4.88
C TRP A 23 19.63 -0.48 -6.23
N SER A 24 19.50 0.65 -6.92
CA SER A 24 20.19 0.91 -8.20
C SER A 24 21.71 0.76 -8.11
N CYS A 25 22.31 1.03 -6.93
CA CYS A 25 23.75 0.86 -6.72
C CYS A 25 24.20 -0.61 -6.61
N ARG A 26 23.27 -1.55 -6.37
CA ARG A 26 23.55 -2.98 -6.20
C ARG A 26 23.13 -3.84 -7.39
N GLN A 27 22.82 -3.21 -8.53
CA GLN A 27 22.31 -3.92 -9.69
C GLN A 27 23.37 -4.72 -10.46
N THR A 28 23.01 -5.94 -10.82
CA THR A 28 23.84 -6.89 -11.59
C THR A 28 23.63 -6.78 -13.10
N ARG A 29 22.63 -6.00 -13.55
CA ARG A 29 22.34 -5.76 -14.97
C ARG A 29 23.54 -5.12 -15.68
N GLU A 30 23.70 -5.47 -16.96
CA GLU A 30 24.69 -4.86 -17.85
C GLU A 30 24.41 -3.37 -18.04
N ASP A 31 23.15 -3.04 -18.30
CA ASP A 31 22.66 -1.67 -18.27
C ASP A 31 22.71 -1.13 -16.83
N LYS A 32 23.52 -0.08 -16.63
CA LYS A 32 23.69 0.60 -15.34
C LYS A 32 22.71 1.77 -15.15
N SER A 33 21.70 1.91 -16.02
CA SER A 33 20.62 2.88 -15.82
C SER A 33 19.96 2.68 -14.44
N PRO A 34 19.59 3.76 -13.73
CA PRO A 34 18.89 3.63 -12.46
C PRO A 34 17.56 2.90 -12.63
N VAL A 35 17.21 2.05 -11.66
CA VAL A 35 15.88 1.43 -11.64
C VAL A 35 14.88 2.30 -10.91
N ILE A 36 13.64 2.25 -11.37
CA ILE A 36 12.55 3.05 -10.81
C ILE A 36 12.23 2.63 -9.37
N ALA A 37 11.89 3.60 -8.52
CA ALA A 37 11.41 3.31 -7.16
C ALA A 37 9.97 2.76 -7.15
N GLY A 38 9.24 2.89 -8.26
CA GLY A 38 7.80 2.67 -8.32
C GLY A 38 7.04 3.89 -7.78
N GLY A 39 5.73 3.93 -8.01
CA GLY A 39 4.94 5.12 -7.71
C GLY A 39 3.48 4.83 -7.40
N SER A 40 2.72 5.85 -6.98
CA SER A 40 3.16 7.26 -6.90
C SER A 40 3.98 7.61 -5.65
N SER A 41 3.93 6.80 -4.59
CA SER A 41 4.65 7.06 -3.33
C SER A 41 6.14 6.62 -3.36
N GLY A 42 6.80 6.75 -4.51
CA GLY A 42 8.19 6.30 -4.71
C GLY A 42 9.19 6.98 -3.77
N GLY A 43 9.02 8.28 -3.52
CA GLY A 43 9.87 9.03 -2.57
C GLY A 43 9.76 8.51 -1.15
N SER A 44 8.53 8.19 -0.71
CA SER A 44 8.28 7.59 0.61
C SER A 44 8.97 6.23 0.75
N ALA A 45 8.83 5.35 -0.25
CA ALA A 45 9.46 4.03 -0.21
C ALA A 45 10.99 4.09 -0.30
N ALA A 46 11.53 4.93 -1.18
CA ALA A 46 12.97 5.13 -1.31
C ALA A 46 13.58 5.71 -0.02
N ALA A 47 12.92 6.66 0.64
CA ALA A 47 13.39 7.24 1.90
C ALA A 47 13.49 6.21 3.03
N VAL A 48 12.45 5.36 3.18
CA VAL A 48 12.45 4.28 4.16
C VAL A 48 13.50 3.22 3.82
N ALA A 49 13.57 2.78 2.56
CA ALA A 49 14.54 1.77 2.12
C ALA A 49 16.00 2.22 2.26
N ALA A 50 16.26 3.53 2.10
CA ALA A 50 17.58 4.11 2.33
C ALA A 50 17.88 4.38 3.82
N GLY A 51 16.96 4.12 4.74
CA GLY A 51 17.13 4.37 6.17
C GLY A 51 17.11 5.85 6.55
N LEU A 52 16.55 6.72 5.71
CA LEU A 52 16.43 8.16 5.98
C LEU A 52 15.30 8.48 6.96
N CYS A 53 14.31 7.60 7.06
CA CYS A 53 13.26 7.65 8.06
C CYS A 53 12.80 6.23 8.44
N VAL A 54 12.22 6.10 9.63
CA VAL A 54 11.67 4.82 10.14
C VAL A 54 10.39 4.42 9.37
N ALA A 55 9.61 5.43 9.02
CA ALA A 55 8.35 5.28 8.30
C ALA A 55 8.06 6.53 7.47
N ALA A 56 7.22 6.36 6.46
CA ALA A 56 6.73 7.43 5.63
C ALA A 56 5.22 7.25 5.38
N LEU A 57 4.53 8.38 5.30
CA LEU A 57 3.13 8.40 4.87
C LEU A 57 3.07 8.25 3.35
N ALA A 58 2.01 7.60 2.89
CA ALA A 58 1.73 7.34 1.49
C ALA A 58 0.22 7.42 1.22
N SER A 59 -0.15 7.39 -0.05
CA SER A 59 -1.52 7.07 -0.47
C SER A 59 -1.47 5.85 -1.40
N ASP A 60 -2.55 5.09 -1.42
CA ASP A 60 -2.71 3.93 -2.30
C ASP A 60 -4.11 3.93 -2.90
N THR A 61 -4.21 4.39 -4.13
CA THR A 61 -5.45 4.42 -4.93
C THR A 61 -5.56 3.16 -5.79
N GLY A 62 -4.47 2.80 -6.47
CA GLY A 62 -4.39 1.65 -7.37
C GLY A 62 -3.17 0.74 -7.13
N GLY A 63 -2.51 0.87 -5.97
CA GLY A 63 -1.24 0.22 -5.66
C GLY A 63 -0.13 1.19 -5.24
N SER A 64 -0.43 2.48 -5.11
CA SER A 64 0.58 3.56 -5.02
C SER A 64 1.43 3.57 -3.75
N ALA A 65 1.14 2.75 -2.75
CA ALA A 65 2.03 2.48 -1.62
C ALA A 65 2.65 1.08 -1.70
N ARG A 66 1.84 0.07 -2.06
CA ARG A 66 2.28 -1.34 -2.14
C ARG A 66 3.29 -1.60 -3.25
N LEU A 67 3.10 -1.00 -4.43
CA LEU A 67 4.01 -1.14 -5.58
C LEU A 67 5.40 -0.56 -5.29
N PRO A 68 5.56 0.71 -4.88
CA PRO A 68 6.88 1.24 -4.56
C PRO A 68 7.53 0.53 -3.36
N ALA A 69 6.74 0.09 -2.38
CA ALA A 69 7.27 -0.71 -1.28
C ALA A 69 7.84 -2.06 -1.74
N ALA A 70 7.16 -2.75 -2.66
CA ALA A 70 7.65 -3.99 -3.26
C ALA A 70 8.95 -3.77 -4.04
N TYR A 71 9.04 -2.68 -4.81
CA TYR A 71 10.26 -2.36 -5.58
C TYR A 71 11.42 -1.91 -4.71
N CYS A 72 11.14 -1.23 -3.59
CA CYS A 72 12.15 -0.77 -2.66
C CYS A 72 12.43 -1.77 -1.53
N GLY A 73 11.81 -2.94 -1.51
CA GLY A 73 12.07 -3.99 -0.51
C GLY A 73 11.69 -3.61 0.92
N VAL A 74 10.58 -2.90 1.09
CA VAL A 74 10.06 -2.42 2.40
C VAL A 74 8.59 -2.79 2.56
N VAL A 75 8.01 -2.56 3.75
CA VAL A 75 6.60 -2.87 4.03
C VAL A 75 5.71 -1.75 3.49
N GLY A 76 4.78 -2.09 2.59
CA GLY A 76 3.74 -1.18 2.11
C GLY A 76 2.38 -1.63 2.59
N PHE A 77 1.78 -0.89 3.53
CA PHE A 77 0.50 -1.25 4.13
C PHE A 77 -0.61 -0.31 3.65
N LYS A 78 -1.59 -0.89 2.93
CA LYS A 78 -2.84 -0.23 2.56
C LYS A 78 -3.97 -0.74 3.46
N PRO A 79 -4.49 0.08 4.39
CA PRO A 79 -5.64 -0.27 5.21
C PRO A 79 -6.92 -0.58 4.40
N THR A 80 -7.94 -1.05 5.11
CA THR A 80 -9.32 -1.10 4.59
C THR A 80 -9.77 0.31 4.22
N TYR A 81 -10.47 0.45 3.09
CA TYR A 81 -11.05 1.74 2.68
C TYR A 81 -11.98 2.30 3.77
N GLY A 82 -11.84 3.59 4.08
CA GLY A 82 -12.58 4.25 5.17
C GLY A 82 -12.10 3.88 6.58
N LEU A 83 -11.09 3.02 6.75
CA LEU A 83 -10.54 2.74 8.09
C LEU A 83 -9.75 3.94 8.62
N VAL A 84 -8.98 4.61 7.79
CA VAL A 84 -8.24 5.83 8.17
C VAL A 84 -8.87 7.01 7.45
N SER A 85 -9.03 8.12 8.17
CA SER A 85 -9.61 9.35 7.61
C SER A 85 -8.73 9.93 6.50
N ARG A 86 -9.37 10.37 5.42
CA ARG A 86 -8.77 11.12 4.31
C ARG A 86 -8.87 12.62 4.50
N HIS A 87 -9.33 13.10 5.65
CA HIS A 87 -9.40 14.53 5.92
C HIS A 87 -7.99 15.15 5.81
N GLY A 88 -7.81 16.08 4.87
CA GLY A 88 -6.52 16.71 4.55
C GLY A 88 -5.70 15.99 3.46
N LEU A 89 -6.12 14.81 3.00
CA LEU A 89 -5.52 14.17 1.82
C LEU A 89 -6.01 14.87 0.54
N ILE A 90 -5.09 15.20 -0.36
CA ILE A 90 -5.45 15.72 -1.68
C ILE A 90 -6.08 14.57 -2.49
N PRO A 91 -7.36 14.64 -2.89
CA PRO A 91 -8.05 13.54 -3.56
C PRO A 91 -7.55 13.35 -4.99
N LEU A 92 -7.38 12.08 -5.36
CA LEU A 92 -7.21 11.61 -6.73
C LEU A 92 -8.50 10.91 -7.18
N VAL A 93 -8.87 9.80 -6.54
CA VAL A 93 -10.12 9.05 -6.77
C VAL A 93 -10.79 8.77 -5.44
N ASN A 94 -11.87 9.46 -5.10
CA ASN A 94 -12.42 9.38 -3.74
C ASN A 94 -12.88 7.98 -3.35
N ALA A 95 -13.43 7.21 -4.30
CA ALA A 95 -13.88 5.85 -4.03
C ALA A 95 -12.74 4.86 -3.76
N LEU A 96 -11.49 5.21 -4.07
CA LEU A 96 -10.36 4.29 -4.06
C LEU A 96 -9.17 4.78 -3.23
N ASP A 97 -9.04 6.08 -2.97
CA ASP A 97 -7.94 6.65 -2.20
C ASP A 97 -7.91 6.08 -0.79
N VAL A 98 -6.76 5.57 -0.36
CA VAL A 98 -6.54 5.12 1.02
C VAL A 98 -5.23 5.70 1.55
N PRO A 99 -5.26 6.48 2.66
CA PRO A 99 -4.05 6.85 3.39
C PRO A 99 -3.34 5.58 3.84
N SER A 100 -2.06 5.47 3.50
CA SER A 100 -1.28 4.25 3.60
C SER A 100 0.07 4.52 4.23
N LEU A 101 0.77 3.45 4.59
CA LEU A 101 2.06 3.50 5.25
C LEU A 101 3.12 2.78 4.42
N VAL A 102 4.33 3.33 4.44
CA VAL A 102 5.54 2.61 4.04
C VAL A 102 6.49 2.60 5.23
N THR A 103 6.92 1.41 5.66
CA THR A 103 7.72 1.23 6.88
C THR A 103 8.83 0.20 6.69
N SER A 104 9.83 0.25 7.57
CA SER A 104 10.95 -0.70 7.55
C SER A 104 10.53 -2.10 8.00
N CYS A 105 9.54 -2.19 8.90
CA CYS A 105 9.01 -3.45 9.41
C CYS A 105 7.50 -3.36 9.72
N VAL A 106 6.88 -4.51 10.02
CA VAL A 106 5.43 -4.62 10.31
C VAL A 106 5.07 -3.96 11.65
N ALA A 107 5.94 -4.06 12.66
CA ALA A 107 5.72 -3.46 13.97
C ALA A 107 5.60 -1.93 13.89
N ASP A 108 6.40 -1.28 13.04
CA ASP A 108 6.30 0.17 12.78
C ASP A 108 4.96 0.54 12.13
N ALA A 109 4.50 -0.26 11.15
CA ALA A 109 3.21 -0.03 10.50
C ALA A 109 2.05 -0.14 11.49
N ALA A 110 2.08 -1.16 12.36
CA ALA A 110 1.08 -1.35 13.41
C ALA A 110 1.10 -0.20 14.44
N SER A 111 2.30 0.23 14.86
CA SER A 111 2.48 1.37 15.78
C SER A 111 1.81 2.63 15.24
N ILE A 112 2.11 3.01 13.99
CA ILE A 112 1.58 4.24 13.40
C ILE A 112 0.07 4.13 13.15
N LEU A 113 -0.39 2.97 12.66
CA LEU A 113 -1.82 2.76 12.45
C LEU A 113 -2.61 2.83 13.77
N SER A 114 -2.06 2.35 14.88
CA SER A 114 -2.71 2.47 16.19
C SER A 114 -2.90 3.93 16.62
N VAL A 115 -1.95 4.82 16.28
CA VAL A 115 -2.05 6.26 16.54
C VAL A 115 -3.16 6.87 15.69
N TRP A 116 -3.25 6.50 14.41
CA TRP A 116 -4.31 6.96 13.50
C TRP A 116 -5.71 6.50 13.92
N LEU A 117 -5.79 5.35 14.58
CA LEU A 117 -7.04 4.73 15.04
C LEU A 117 -7.26 4.91 16.55
N CYS A 118 -6.52 5.81 17.19
CA CYS A 118 -6.60 6.03 18.63
C CYS A 118 -8.04 6.38 19.06
N PRO A 119 -8.69 5.57 19.93
CA PRO A 119 -10.09 5.78 20.31
C PRO A 119 -10.36 7.13 20.98
N SER A 120 -9.36 7.70 21.66
CA SER A 120 -9.47 9.01 22.31
C SER A 120 -9.30 10.20 21.35
N ASN A 121 -8.92 9.98 20.09
CA ASN A 121 -8.78 11.03 19.07
C ASN A 121 -9.51 10.66 17.78
N THR A 122 -10.79 11.03 17.70
CA THR A 122 -11.66 10.70 16.56
C THR A 122 -12.01 11.91 15.68
N LEU A 123 -11.38 13.07 15.89
CA LEU A 123 -11.74 14.31 15.19
C LEU A 123 -11.63 14.15 13.66
N ALA A 124 -10.49 13.66 13.15
CA ALA A 124 -10.30 13.46 11.73
C ALA A 124 -11.34 12.51 11.12
N ARG A 125 -11.77 11.48 11.88
CA ARG A 125 -12.82 10.55 11.44
C ARG A 125 -14.18 11.24 11.31
N LYS A 126 -14.51 12.15 12.25
CA LYS A 126 -15.76 12.93 12.22
C LYS A 126 -15.81 13.93 11.06
N LEU A 127 -14.64 14.36 10.59
CA LEU A 127 -14.49 15.31 9.47
C LEU A 127 -14.44 14.63 8.08
N ASP A 128 -14.53 13.30 8.03
CA ASP A 128 -14.51 12.52 6.80
C ASP A 128 -15.76 11.62 6.71
N ALA A 129 -16.68 11.99 5.82
CA ALA A 129 -17.92 11.26 5.59
C ALA A 129 -17.73 9.84 5.03
N THR A 130 -16.53 9.48 4.59
CA THR A 130 -16.20 8.15 4.07
C THR A 130 -15.59 7.21 5.11
N CYS A 131 -15.35 7.70 6.32
CA CYS A 131 -14.90 6.85 7.42
C CYS A 131 -15.94 5.77 7.75
N LEU A 132 -15.46 4.54 7.93
CA LEU A 132 -16.29 3.42 8.34
C LEU A 132 -16.98 3.75 9.69
N PRO A 133 -18.30 3.52 9.82
CA PRO A 133 -19.01 3.71 11.08
C PRO A 133 -18.71 2.56 12.04
N LEU A 134 -17.50 2.57 12.61
CA LEU A 134 -17.04 1.57 13.57
C LEU A 134 -17.56 1.92 14.97
N PRO A 135 -18.24 0.99 15.67
CA PRO A 135 -18.52 1.13 17.10
C PRO A 135 -17.23 1.35 17.89
N GLU A 136 -17.30 2.13 18.96
CA GLU A 136 -16.14 2.45 19.81
C GLU A 136 -15.44 1.19 20.35
N SER A 137 -16.21 0.16 20.71
CA SER A 137 -15.67 -1.12 21.17
C SER A 137 -14.82 -1.85 20.11
N GLN A 138 -15.18 -1.73 18.83
CA GLN A 138 -14.40 -2.29 17.73
C GLN A 138 -13.13 -1.50 17.48
N LEU A 139 -13.20 -0.16 17.53
CA LEU A 139 -12.03 0.70 17.40
C LEU A 139 -11.05 0.47 18.56
N GLN A 140 -11.56 0.29 19.78
CA GLN A 140 -10.76 -0.03 20.96
C GLN A 140 -10.07 -1.39 20.83
N ARG A 141 -10.79 -2.42 20.37
CA ARG A 141 -10.20 -3.74 20.11
C ARG A 141 -9.09 -3.65 19.06
N LEU A 142 -9.36 -3.01 17.93
CA LEU A 142 -8.38 -2.86 16.85
C LEU A 142 -7.15 -2.08 17.31
N TYR A 143 -7.33 -1.04 18.12
CA TYR A 143 -6.23 -0.29 18.74
C TYR A 143 -5.33 -1.21 19.56
N TRP A 144 -5.90 -2.05 20.43
CA TRP A 144 -5.13 -3.00 21.24
C TRP A 144 -4.46 -4.10 20.42
N ASP A 145 -5.16 -4.67 19.44
CA ASP A 145 -4.59 -5.68 18.53
C ASP A 145 -3.35 -5.11 17.79
N LEU A 146 -3.39 -3.83 17.38
CA LEU A 146 -2.26 -3.15 16.75
C LEU A 146 -1.12 -2.85 17.72
N GLN A 147 -1.42 -2.50 18.98
CA GLN A 147 -0.42 -2.32 20.02
C GLN A 147 0.30 -3.65 20.34
N ASP A 148 -0.43 -4.76 20.36
CA ASP A 148 0.14 -6.09 20.54
C ASP A 148 1.07 -6.46 19.38
N ILE A 149 0.68 -6.20 18.13
CA ILE A 149 1.54 -6.41 16.95
C ILE A 149 2.78 -5.51 17.00
N ALA A 150 2.63 -4.25 17.42
CA ALA A 150 3.72 -3.30 17.55
C ALA A 150 4.75 -3.72 18.62
N CYS A 151 4.29 -4.30 19.72
CA CYS A 151 5.14 -4.75 20.83
C CYS A 151 5.69 -6.17 20.65
N SER A 152 5.13 -6.96 19.72
CA SER A 152 5.57 -8.32 19.46
C SER A 152 6.96 -8.33 18.83
N MET A 153 7.98 -8.52 19.66
CA MET A 153 9.38 -8.55 19.26
C MET A 153 9.85 -9.95 18.81
N SER A 154 9.10 -11.00 19.14
CA SER A 154 9.43 -12.40 18.83
C SER A 154 8.42 -13.29 19.54
N ASP A 155 7.87 -14.29 18.86
CA ASP A 155 7.01 -15.36 19.41
C ASP A 155 5.53 -15.04 19.68
N CYS A 156 4.88 -14.24 18.84
CA CYS A 156 3.44 -14.43 18.67
C CYS A 156 3.21 -15.80 18.02
N GLN A 157 2.88 -16.82 18.82
CA GLN A 157 2.22 -18.03 18.33
C GLN A 157 0.85 -17.63 17.78
N ILE A 158 0.82 -17.12 16.56
CA ILE A 158 -0.42 -16.95 15.82
C ILE A 158 -0.99 -18.35 15.69
N SER A 159 -2.21 -18.57 16.18
CA SER A 159 -2.95 -19.80 15.91
C SER A 159 -3.34 -19.82 14.43
N THR A 160 -2.37 -20.13 13.58
CA THR A 160 -2.45 -20.12 12.11
C THR A 160 -3.20 -21.31 11.55
N GLY A 161 -3.43 -22.36 12.36
CA GLY A 161 -4.20 -23.54 11.99
C GLY A 161 -5.65 -23.25 11.57
N GLN A 162 -6.17 -22.05 11.86
CA GLN A 162 -7.50 -21.61 11.41
C GLN A 162 -7.46 -20.69 10.17
N VAL A 163 -6.27 -20.22 9.76
CA VAL A 163 -6.13 -19.27 8.66
C VAL A 163 -6.18 -20.00 7.33
N ARG A 164 -7.07 -19.55 6.45
CA ARG A 164 -7.22 -20.08 5.08
C ARG A 164 -6.74 -19.03 4.09
N ILE A 165 -5.76 -19.39 3.27
CA ILE A 165 -5.10 -18.49 2.33
C ILE A 165 -5.46 -18.94 0.91
N GLY A 166 -6.09 -18.05 0.16
CA GLY A 166 -6.42 -18.27 -1.25
C GLY A 166 -5.37 -17.65 -2.16
N ILE A 167 -4.79 -18.42 -3.08
CA ILE A 167 -3.88 -17.94 -4.13
C ILE A 167 -4.66 -17.88 -5.45
N PRO A 168 -5.01 -16.67 -5.97
CA PRO A 168 -5.70 -16.55 -7.25
C PRO A 168 -4.83 -17.03 -8.41
N VAL A 169 -5.35 -17.98 -9.19
CA VAL A 169 -4.61 -18.47 -10.37
C VAL A 169 -4.39 -17.37 -11.42
N GLU A 170 -5.28 -16.39 -11.47
CA GLU A 170 -5.17 -15.24 -12.37
C GLU A 170 -3.97 -14.33 -12.08
N TYR A 171 -3.32 -14.46 -10.90
CA TYR A 171 -2.12 -13.69 -10.57
C TYR A 171 -0.82 -14.33 -11.08
N HIS A 172 -0.88 -15.54 -11.63
CA HIS A 172 0.22 -16.09 -12.44
C HIS A 172 0.22 -15.41 -13.82
N ALA A 173 0.52 -14.11 -13.81
CA ALA A 173 0.42 -13.26 -14.99
C ALA A 173 1.63 -13.45 -15.94
N PRO A 174 1.43 -13.26 -17.25
CA PRO A 174 2.54 -13.21 -18.19
C PRO A 174 3.56 -12.13 -17.79
N GLY A 175 4.84 -12.46 -17.85
CA GLY A 175 5.94 -11.52 -17.52
C GLY A 175 6.52 -11.64 -16.12
N LEU A 176 5.96 -12.52 -15.25
CA LEU A 176 6.62 -12.87 -13.99
C LEU A 176 7.94 -13.60 -14.25
N THR A 177 9.00 -13.20 -13.54
CA THR A 177 10.30 -13.87 -13.60
C THR A 177 10.26 -15.20 -12.84
N SER A 178 11.13 -16.14 -13.24
CA SER A 178 11.30 -17.41 -12.51
C SER A 178 11.70 -17.18 -11.05
N GLU A 179 12.50 -16.15 -10.78
CA GLU A 179 12.88 -15.73 -9.42
C GLU A 179 11.64 -15.33 -8.58
N THR A 180 10.74 -14.53 -9.16
CA THR A 180 9.50 -14.11 -8.47
C THR A 180 8.62 -15.31 -8.15
N LEU A 181 8.43 -16.22 -9.11
CA LEU A 181 7.64 -17.44 -8.92
C LEU A 181 8.26 -18.35 -7.84
N THR A 182 9.59 -18.49 -7.85
CA THR A 182 10.32 -19.29 -6.84
C THR A 182 10.12 -18.74 -5.43
N VAL A 183 10.20 -17.41 -5.25
CA VAL A 183 9.95 -16.78 -3.95
C VAL A 183 8.49 -16.93 -3.53
N TRP A 184 7.55 -16.79 -4.47
CA TRP A 184 6.13 -17.00 -4.22
C TRP A 184 5.85 -18.41 -3.71
N ASP A 185 6.31 -19.43 -4.43
CA ASP A 185 6.10 -20.84 -4.08
C ASP A 185 6.75 -21.17 -2.73
N ARG A 186 7.95 -20.62 -2.47
CA ARG A 186 8.63 -20.77 -1.17
C ARG A 186 7.80 -20.22 -0.02
N VAL A 187 7.27 -19.01 -0.15
CA VAL A 187 6.44 -18.38 0.90
C VAL A 187 5.13 -19.13 1.09
N ALA A 188 4.50 -19.59 0.00
CA ALA A 188 3.30 -20.43 0.07
C ALA A 188 3.56 -21.75 0.81
N GLY A 189 4.72 -22.38 0.55
CA GLY A 189 5.19 -23.57 1.27
C GLY A 189 5.38 -23.30 2.76
N TRP A 190 6.07 -22.23 3.13
CA TRP A 190 6.23 -21.83 4.54
C TRP A 190 4.89 -21.66 5.26
N LEU A 191 3.94 -20.97 4.64
CA LEU A 191 2.60 -20.77 5.22
C LEU A 191 1.88 -22.09 5.48
N ALA A 192 2.00 -23.07 4.57
CA ALA A 192 1.40 -24.39 4.72
C ALA A 192 2.15 -25.26 5.75
N ASP A 193 3.46 -25.40 5.58
CA ASP A 193 4.28 -26.41 6.26
C ASP A 193 4.75 -25.95 7.64
N GLU A 194 5.22 -24.70 7.76
CA GLU A 194 5.75 -24.15 9.01
C GLU A 194 4.65 -23.54 9.87
N PHE A 195 3.67 -22.88 9.23
CA PHE A 195 2.58 -22.20 9.91
C PHE A 195 1.26 -22.98 9.87
N SER A 196 1.17 -24.19 9.31
CA SER A 196 -0.08 -24.97 9.32
C SER A 196 -1.31 -24.23 8.75
N CYS A 197 -1.12 -23.24 7.87
CA CYS A 197 -2.23 -22.55 7.21
C CYS A 197 -2.84 -23.45 6.12
N VAL A 198 -4.13 -23.28 5.86
CA VAL A 198 -4.77 -23.95 4.72
C VAL A 198 -4.57 -23.10 3.48
N VAL A 199 -3.55 -23.42 2.67
CA VAL A 199 -3.26 -22.73 1.41
C VAL A 199 -3.97 -23.44 0.25
N LYS A 200 -4.77 -22.71 -0.53
CA LYS A 200 -5.51 -23.24 -1.69
C LYS A 200 -5.46 -22.31 -2.88
N SER A 201 -5.35 -22.86 -4.07
CA SER A 201 -5.61 -22.11 -5.29
C SER A 201 -7.10 -21.76 -5.38
N ILE A 202 -7.40 -20.52 -5.77
CA ILE A 202 -8.76 -20.01 -5.96
C ILE A 202 -8.90 -19.34 -7.32
N ARG A 203 -10.15 -19.08 -7.73
CA ARG A 203 -10.49 -18.38 -8.96
C ARG A 203 -11.08 -17.02 -8.64
N LEU A 204 -10.55 -15.96 -9.26
CA LEU A 204 -11.13 -14.63 -9.27
C LEU A 204 -11.48 -14.26 -10.72
N PRO A 205 -12.59 -14.77 -11.27
CA PRO A 205 -12.87 -14.72 -12.72
C PRO A 205 -13.02 -13.30 -13.28
N HIS A 206 -13.32 -12.32 -12.43
CA HIS A 206 -13.46 -10.92 -12.82
C HIS A 206 -12.18 -10.09 -12.64
N ASN A 207 -11.12 -10.66 -12.06
CA ASN A 207 -9.87 -9.96 -11.83
C ASN A 207 -9.24 -9.34 -13.11
N PRO A 208 -9.26 -10.00 -14.29
CA PRO A 208 -8.74 -9.39 -15.51
C PRO A 208 -9.44 -8.08 -15.91
N MET A 209 -10.68 -7.84 -15.44
CA MET A 209 -11.41 -6.60 -15.70
C MET A 209 -11.05 -5.47 -14.73
N ALA A 210 -10.34 -5.76 -13.63
CA ALA A 210 -10.08 -4.80 -12.56
C ALA A 210 -9.36 -3.55 -13.06
N THR A 211 -8.34 -3.70 -13.92
CA THR A 211 -7.60 -2.57 -14.49
C THR A 211 -8.48 -1.71 -15.41
N THR A 212 -9.36 -2.34 -16.20
CA THR A 212 -10.30 -1.62 -17.07
C THR A 212 -11.31 -0.83 -16.24
N VAL A 213 -11.92 -1.46 -15.24
CA VAL A 213 -12.88 -0.80 -14.33
C VAL A 213 -12.20 0.34 -13.58
N TYR A 214 -11.00 0.11 -13.04
CA TYR A 214 -10.18 1.13 -12.38
C TYR A 214 -9.94 2.33 -13.29
N SER A 215 -9.56 2.11 -14.55
CA SER A 215 -9.24 3.19 -15.48
C SER A 215 -10.44 4.09 -15.76
N VAL A 216 -11.64 3.50 -15.88
CA VAL A 216 -12.89 4.26 -16.08
C VAL A 216 -13.24 5.10 -14.85
N ILE A 217 -13.23 4.49 -13.66
CA ILE A 217 -13.53 5.19 -12.40
C ILE A 217 -12.51 6.30 -12.15
N CYS A 218 -11.23 5.99 -12.33
CA CYS A 218 -10.13 6.93 -12.14
C CYS A 218 -10.28 8.15 -13.06
N ALA A 219 -10.50 7.95 -14.36
CA ALA A 219 -10.67 9.06 -15.29
C ALA A 219 -11.85 9.97 -14.90
N ALA A 220 -12.99 9.39 -14.52
CA ALA A 220 -14.18 10.14 -14.15
C ALA A 220 -13.97 10.97 -12.86
N GLU A 221 -13.43 10.36 -11.82
CA GLU A 221 -13.23 11.04 -10.54
C GLU A 221 -12.08 12.03 -10.56
N VAL A 222 -10.98 11.72 -11.25
CA VAL A 222 -9.86 12.65 -11.42
C VAL A 222 -10.34 13.93 -12.09
N ALA A 223 -11.09 13.82 -13.18
CA ALA A 223 -11.65 14.97 -13.88
C ALA A 223 -12.55 15.81 -12.95
N SER A 224 -13.39 15.16 -12.15
CA SER A 224 -14.27 15.85 -11.18
C SER A 224 -13.47 16.54 -10.07
N ASN A 225 -12.51 15.85 -9.45
CA ASN A 225 -11.72 16.36 -8.33
C ASN A 225 -10.77 17.49 -8.74
N MET A 226 -10.22 17.44 -9.95
CA MET A 226 -9.30 18.45 -10.46
C MET A 226 -10.02 19.68 -11.05
N ALA A 227 -11.33 19.60 -11.30
CA ALA A 227 -12.10 20.73 -11.83
C ALA A 227 -11.96 22.00 -10.98
N ARG A 228 -11.86 21.87 -9.65
CA ARG A 228 -11.65 23.01 -8.75
C ARG A 228 -10.32 23.74 -8.97
N SER A 229 -9.30 23.05 -9.47
CA SER A 229 -7.96 23.59 -9.72
C SER A 229 -7.80 24.14 -11.14
N VAL A 230 -8.63 23.66 -12.09
CA VAL A 230 -8.62 24.13 -13.47
C VAL A 230 -9.51 25.36 -13.65
N ILE A 231 -10.69 25.40 -13.02
CA ILE A 231 -11.64 26.53 -13.15
C ILE A 231 -11.09 27.83 -12.55
N TRP A 232 -10.21 27.75 -11.55
CA TRP A 232 -9.63 28.92 -10.88
C TRP A 232 -8.49 29.61 -11.65
N ASN A 233 -7.93 28.97 -12.69
CA ASN A 233 -6.90 29.58 -13.55
C ASN A 233 -7.47 30.21 -14.83
N GLY A 234 -8.80 30.27 -14.96
CA GLY A 234 -9.51 30.81 -16.14
C GLY A 234 -10.45 31.98 -15.86
N LEU A 235 -10.44 32.53 -14.65
CA LEU A 235 -11.12 33.78 -14.23
C LEU A 235 -10.08 34.73 -13.64
#